data_AF-A0A965FSN5-F1
#
_entry.id   AF-A0A965FSN5-F1
#
_cell.length_a   1.000
_cell.length_b   1.000
_cell.length_c   1.000
_cell.angle_alpha   90.00
_cell.angle_beta   90.00
_cell.angle_gamma   90.00
#
_symmetry.space_group_name_H-M   'P 1'
#
loop_
_entity.id
_entity.type
_entity.pdbx_description
1 polymer ?
#
loop_
_entity_poly.entity_id
_entity_poly.type
_entity_poly.pdbx_seq_one_letter_code
_entity_poly.pdbx_strand_id
1 'polypeptide(L)'
;MKPPWTDQEPLPGSEPSSHSATEPWQSLPPEILGAVFSRHGTRISHVMRGVKAIDDLGLHFGANLYAREIDYMLAHEWATTAEDVLYRRSKAGLLLTTEQKAAVATYIEHRGLRN
;
A
#
# COMPACT_ATOMS: atom_id res chain seq x y z
N MET A 1 15.07 -33.15 -13.54
CA MET A 1 14.81 -31.75 -13.12
C MET A 1 13.41 -31.38 -13.58
N LYS A 2 12.67 -30.56 -12.82
CA LYS A 2 11.40 -30.01 -13.31
C LYS A 2 11.67 -29.00 -14.43
N PRO A 3 10.76 -28.83 -15.40
CA PRO A 3 10.90 -27.79 -16.41
C PRO A 3 10.90 -26.39 -15.77
N PRO A 4 11.55 -25.39 -16.41
CA PRO A 4 11.41 -23.99 -16.01
C PRO A 4 9.94 -23.54 -16.16
N TRP A 5 9.50 -22.63 -15.29
CA TRP A 5 8.09 -22.24 -15.20
C TRP A 5 7.86 -20.72 -15.05
N THR A 6 8.89 -19.94 -14.75
CA THR A 6 8.75 -18.53 -14.33
C THR A 6 8.28 -17.59 -15.43
N ASP A 7 8.39 -18.01 -16.69
CA ASP A 7 7.86 -17.29 -17.86
C ASP A 7 6.35 -17.45 -18.02
N GLN A 8 5.75 -18.46 -17.38
CA GLN A 8 4.32 -18.80 -17.47
C GLN A 8 3.50 -18.28 -16.28
N GLU A 9 4.15 -17.79 -15.23
CA GLU A 9 3.48 -17.35 -14.00
C GLU A 9 3.65 -15.84 -13.80
N PRO A 10 2.56 -15.09 -13.58
CA PRO A 10 2.63 -13.68 -13.27
C PRO A 10 3.39 -13.44 -11.96
N LEU A 11 4.04 -12.29 -11.86
CA LEU A 11 4.56 -11.84 -10.58
C LEU A 11 3.41 -11.48 -9.64
N PRO A 12 3.59 -11.61 -8.33
CA PRO A 12 2.53 -11.26 -7.39
C PRO A 12 2.13 -9.78 -7.52
N GLY A 13 0.83 -9.52 -7.70
CA GLY A 13 0.32 -8.17 -7.98
C GLY A 13 0.09 -7.87 -9.47
N SER A 14 0.47 -8.78 -10.38
CA SER A 14 0.26 -8.65 -11.82
C SER A 14 -0.67 -9.72 -12.40
N GLU A 15 -1.49 -10.36 -11.56
CA GLU A 15 -2.40 -11.40 -11.99
C GLU A 15 -3.45 -10.82 -12.96
N PRO A 16 -3.74 -11.50 -14.08
CA PRO A 16 -4.74 -11.01 -15.02
C PRO A 16 -6.13 -11.04 -14.39
N SER A 17 -6.94 -10.02 -14.67
CA SER A 17 -8.35 -9.96 -14.26
C SER A 17 -9.22 -9.36 -15.36
N SER A 18 -10.46 -9.83 -15.47
CA SER A 18 -11.42 -9.36 -16.49
C SER A 18 -12.03 -7.99 -16.16
N HIS A 19 -11.83 -7.49 -14.94
CA HIS A 19 -12.40 -6.24 -14.45
C HIS A 19 -11.29 -5.37 -13.85
N SER A 20 -11.51 -4.06 -13.78
CA SER A 20 -10.56 -3.18 -13.08
C SER A 20 -10.44 -3.59 -11.62
N ALA A 21 -9.23 -3.79 -11.13
CA ALA A 21 -8.98 -4.11 -9.72
C ALA A 21 -9.45 -2.99 -8.75
N THR A 22 -9.70 -1.79 -9.26
CA THR A 22 -10.22 -0.64 -8.49
C THR A 22 -11.75 -0.52 -8.52
N GLU A 23 -12.45 -1.34 -9.30
CA GLU A 23 -13.90 -1.26 -9.51
C GLU A 23 -14.71 -1.22 -8.19
N PRO A 24 -14.38 -2.01 -7.15
CA PRO A 24 -15.11 -1.98 -5.88
C PRO A 24 -15.02 -0.65 -5.12
N TRP A 25 -14.06 0.21 -5.43
CA TRP A 25 -13.78 1.45 -4.70
C TRP A 25 -13.91 2.71 -5.55
N GLN A 26 -14.60 2.67 -6.70
CA GLN A 26 -14.74 3.82 -7.60
C GLN A 26 -15.41 5.07 -6.97
N SER A 27 -16.09 4.92 -5.83
CA SER A 27 -16.60 6.04 -5.05
C SER A 27 -15.53 6.82 -4.28
N LEU A 28 -14.32 6.27 -4.13
CA LEU A 28 -13.19 6.95 -3.53
C LEU A 28 -12.47 7.83 -4.57
N PRO A 29 -11.74 8.87 -4.13
CA PRO A 29 -10.99 9.73 -5.04
C PRO A 29 -10.01 8.94 -5.93
N PRO A 30 -10.02 9.17 -7.25
CA PRO A 30 -9.22 8.38 -8.20
C PRO A 30 -7.71 8.51 -7.97
N GLU A 31 -7.23 9.62 -7.43
CA GLU A 31 -5.82 9.82 -7.07
C GLU A 31 -5.34 8.88 -5.96
N ILE A 32 -6.24 8.50 -5.04
CA ILE A 32 -5.92 7.53 -3.98
C ILE A 32 -5.88 6.13 -4.59
N LEU A 33 -6.89 5.76 -5.37
CA LEU A 33 -6.95 4.45 -6.04
C LEU A 33 -5.78 4.25 -6.99
N GLY A 34 -5.44 5.26 -7.78
CA GLY A 34 -4.30 5.25 -8.68
C GLY A 34 -2.98 5.12 -7.93
N ALA A 35 -2.80 5.83 -6.81
CA ALA A 35 -1.60 5.73 -6.00
C ALA A 35 -1.43 4.32 -5.40
N VAL A 36 -2.47 3.76 -4.80
CA VAL A 36 -2.44 2.40 -4.23
C VAL A 36 -2.22 1.36 -5.33
N PHE A 37 -2.95 1.45 -6.45
CA PHE A 37 -2.81 0.52 -7.57
C PHE A 37 -1.42 0.59 -8.19
N SER A 38 -0.83 1.78 -8.33
CA SER A 38 0.51 1.92 -8.89
C SER A 38 1.61 1.23 -8.08
N ARG A 39 1.40 1.06 -6.77
CA ARG A 39 2.35 0.40 -5.85
C ARG A 39 2.08 -1.09 -5.69
N HIS A 40 0.80 -1.50 -5.70
CA HIS A 40 0.37 -2.84 -5.29
C HIS A 40 -0.23 -3.67 -6.44
N GLY A 41 -0.55 -3.05 -7.57
CA GLY A 41 -1.27 -3.69 -8.67
C GLY A 41 -2.59 -4.31 -8.18
N THR A 42 -2.85 -5.56 -8.56
CA THR A 42 -4.04 -6.33 -8.16
C THR A 42 -4.15 -6.57 -6.65
N ARG A 43 -3.05 -6.44 -5.90
CA ARG A 43 -3.05 -6.55 -4.43
C ARG A 43 -3.71 -5.35 -3.75
N ILE A 44 -4.12 -4.32 -4.51
CA ILE A 44 -5.03 -3.28 -4.03
C ILE A 44 -6.24 -3.88 -3.29
N SER A 45 -6.70 -5.06 -3.71
CA SER A 45 -7.79 -5.78 -3.03
C SER A 45 -7.50 -6.14 -1.57
N HIS A 46 -6.26 -6.50 -1.26
CA HIS A 46 -5.82 -6.77 0.11
C HIS A 46 -5.62 -5.48 0.92
N VAL A 47 -5.04 -4.46 0.29
CA VAL A 47 -4.86 -3.13 0.89
C VAL A 47 -6.21 -2.54 1.29
N MET A 48 -7.18 -2.57 0.37
CA MET A 48 -8.46 -1.89 0.50
C MET A 48 -9.56 -2.76 1.13
N ARG A 49 -9.23 -3.99 1.57
CA ARG A 49 -10.19 -4.89 2.22
C ARG A 49 -10.91 -4.17 3.38
N GLY A 50 -12.24 -4.11 3.32
CA GLY A 50 -13.07 -3.50 4.35
C GLY A 50 -13.25 -1.98 4.26
N VAL A 51 -12.56 -1.30 3.33
CA VAL A 51 -12.71 0.14 3.10
C VAL A 51 -14.01 0.40 2.34
N LYS A 52 -14.86 1.27 2.87
CA LYS A 52 -16.13 1.72 2.28
C LYS A 52 -16.16 3.24 2.06
N ALA A 53 -15.40 3.99 2.84
CA ALA A 53 -15.24 5.44 2.75
C ALA A 53 -13.78 5.86 2.99
N ILE A 54 -13.46 7.12 2.69
CA ILE A 54 -12.12 7.68 2.91
C ILE A 54 -11.70 7.55 4.39
N ASP A 55 -12.64 7.73 5.32
CA ASP A 55 -12.36 7.64 6.76
C ASP A 55 -11.87 6.26 7.19
N ASP A 56 -12.24 5.19 6.46
CA ASP A 56 -11.76 3.83 6.72
C ASP A 56 -10.27 3.63 6.36
N LEU A 57 -9.68 4.57 5.61
CA LEU A 57 -8.24 4.54 5.30
C LEU A 57 -7.37 4.99 6.49
N GLY A 58 -7.98 5.63 7.49
CA GLY A 58 -7.30 6.17 8.67
C GLY A 58 -6.51 7.44 8.37
N LEU A 59 -5.45 7.68 9.16
CA LEU A 59 -4.67 8.91 9.07
C LEU A 59 -4.03 9.08 7.69
N HIS A 60 -4.18 10.28 7.10
CA HIS A 60 -3.50 10.69 5.88
C HIS A 60 -2.16 11.36 6.22
N PHE A 61 -1.05 10.78 5.74
CA PHE A 61 0.30 11.30 5.98
C PHE A 61 0.77 12.28 4.89
N GLY A 62 0.03 12.41 3.80
CA GLY A 62 0.43 13.12 2.58
C GLY A 62 0.81 12.15 1.46
N ALA A 63 0.96 12.68 0.23
CA ALA A 63 1.32 11.89 -0.97
C ALA A 63 0.40 10.68 -1.23
N ASN A 64 -0.89 10.79 -0.89
CA ASN A 64 -1.87 9.71 -0.94
C ASN A 64 -1.44 8.45 -0.15
N LEU A 65 -0.62 8.62 0.90
CA LEU A 65 -0.23 7.56 1.82
C LEU A 65 -1.10 7.62 3.06
N TYR A 66 -1.85 6.55 3.30
CA TYR A 66 -2.78 6.41 4.42
C TYR A 66 -2.35 5.29 5.37
N ALA A 67 -2.78 5.36 6.63
CA ALA A 67 -2.50 4.36 7.66
C ALA A 67 -2.86 2.93 7.21
N ARG A 68 -3.99 2.75 6.53
CA ARG A 68 -4.43 1.44 5.99
C ARG A 68 -3.37 0.78 5.10
N GLU A 69 -2.70 1.57 4.28
CA GLU A 69 -1.69 1.09 3.35
C GLU A 69 -0.37 0.79 4.06
N ILE A 70 0.04 1.66 5.01
CA ILE A 70 1.20 1.39 5.86
C ILE A 70 1.02 0.07 6.61
N ASP A 71 -0.16 -0.17 7.18
CA ASP A 71 -0.49 -1.42 7.87
C ASP A 71 -0.34 -2.63 6.95
N TYR A 72 -0.75 -2.51 5.69
CA TYR A 72 -0.57 -3.57 4.71
C TYR A 72 0.92 -3.84 4.44
N MET A 73 1.73 -2.79 4.25
CA MET A 73 3.18 -2.92 4.04
C MET A 73 3.88 -3.58 5.23
N LEU A 74 3.51 -3.22 6.46
CA LEU A 74 4.06 -3.83 7.68
C LEU A 74 3.70 -5.32 7.77
N ALA A 75 2.45 -5.67 7.46
CA ALA A 75 1.97 -7.04 7.62
C ALA A 75 2.35 -7.99 6.46
N HIS A 76 2.54 -7.48 5.24
CA HIS A 76 2.67 -8.34 4.04
C HIS A 76 3.92 -8.06 3.20
N GLU A 77 4.64 -6.96 3.46
CA GLU A 77 5.77 -6.53 2.61
C GLU A 77 7.09 -6.38 3.36
N TRP A 78 7.16 -6.96 4.57
CA TRP A 78 8.33 -6.92 5.45
C TRP A 78 8.85 -5.51 5.74
N ALA A 79 7.98 -4.49 5.68
CA ALA A 79 8.34 -3.17 6.16
C ALA A 79 8.44 -3.21 7.69
N THR A 80 9.55 -2.75 8.25
CA THR A 80 9.76 -2.69 9.71
C THR A 80 10.12 -1.28 10.19
N THR A 81 10.48 -0.41 9.25
CA THR A 81 10.92 0.97 9.51
C THR A 81 10.16 1.97 8.66
N ALA A 82 10.18 3.24 9.08
CA ALA A 82 9.69 4.34 8.25
C ALA A 82 10.41 4.41 6.90
N GLU A 83 11.70 4.06 6.87
CA GLU A 83 12.49 4.08 5.65
C GLU A 83 12.02 3.03 4.63
N ASP A 84 11.65 1.82 5.09
CA ASP A 84 11.05 0.78 4.25
C ASP A 84 9.81 1.32 3.54
N VAL A 85 8.90 1.91 4.32
CA VAL A 85 7.64 2.45 3.82
C VAL A 85 7.89 3.62 2.87
N LEU A 86 8.68 4.60 3.30
CA LEU A 86 8.82 5.89 2.62
C LEU A 86 9.63 5.81 1.33
N TYR A 87 10.65 4.96 1.25
CA TYR A 87 11.58 4.97 0.13
C TYR A 87 11.61 3.67 -0.67
N ARG A 88 11.32 2.51 -0.04
CA ARG A 88 11.36 1.22 -0.74
C ARG A 88 9.99 0.77 -1.25
N ARG A 89 8.91 0.97 -0.48
CA ARG A 89 7.56 0.48 -0.84
C ARG A 89 6.67 1.52 -1.51
N SER A 90 6.83 2.81 -1.17
CA SER A 90 5.94 3.87 -1.71
C SER A 90 6.63 5.01 -2.47
N LYS A 91 7.89 5.31 -2.15
CA LYS A 91 8.57 6.57 -2.54
C LYS A 91 7.90 7.85 -2.03
N ALA A 92 6.94 7.75 -1.10
CA ALA A 92 6.27 8.90 -0.51
C ALA A 92 7.27 9.86 0.19
N GLY A 93 8.41 9.35 0.66
CA GLY A 93 9.48 10.16 1.24
C GLY A 93 10.05 11.24 0.33
N LEU A 94 9.80 11.19 -0.99
CA LEU A 94 10.17 12.26 -1.92
C LEU A 94 9.24 13.49 -1.87
N LEU A 95 8.02 13.31 -1.36
CA LEU A 95 6.95 14.32 -1.37
C LEU A 95 6.58 14.81 0.03
N LEU A 96 6.72 13.96 1.05
CA LEU A 96 6.41 14.33 2.44
C LEU A 96 7.42 15.36 2.99
N THR A 97 6.91 16.28 3.80
CA THR A 97 7.71 17.18 4.66
C THR A 97 8.42 16.42 5.78
N THR A 98 9.36 17.07 6.46
CA THR A 98 10.06 16.47 7.61
C THR A 98 9.09 16.04 8.71
N GLU A 99 8.09 16.88 9.00
CA GLU A 99 7.07 16.64 10.02
C GLU A 99 6.18 15.46 9.65
N GLN A 100 5.77 15.36 8.37
CA GLN A 100 4.99 14.23 7.88
C GLN A 100 5.79 12.91 7.90
N LYS A 101 7.09 12.94 7.57
CA LYS A 101 7.97 11.75 7.69
C LYS A 101 8.10 11.31 9.15
N ALA A 102 8.22 12.26 10.08
CA ALA A 102 8.24 11.96 11.51
C ALA A 102 6.92 11.32 11.97
N ALA A 103 5.78 11.82 11.50
CA ALA A 103 4.48 11.23 11.80
C ALA A 103 4.37 9.76 11.33
N VAL A 104 4.90 9.43 10.15
CA VAL A 104 4.99 8.03 9.67
C VAL A 104 5.86 7.17 10.61
N ALA A 105 7.01 7.69 11.03
CA ALA A 105 7.90 6.97 11.95
C ALA A 105 7.23 6.69 13.30
N THR A 106 6.61 7.70 13.91
CA THR A 106 5.86 7.55 15.15
C THR A 106 4.70 6.57 14.99
N TYR A 107 3.99 6.60 13.87
CA TYR A 107 2.91 5.64 13.60
C TYR A 107 3.41 4.19 13.58
N ILE A 108 4.51 3.94 12.86
CA ILE A 108 5.10 2.59 12.74
C ILE A 108 5.60 2.09 14.10
N GLU A 109 6.26 2.94 14.88
CA GLU A 109 6.69 2.61 16.24
C GLU A 109 5.50 2.20 17.12
N HIS A 110 4.42 2.97 17.10
CA HIS A 110 3.20 2.62 17.83
C HIS A 110 2.53 1.34 17.35
N ARG A 111 2.65 0.98 16.06
CA ARG A 111 2.14 -0.31 15.55
C ARG A 111 3.02 -1.48 15.97
N GLY A 112 4.34 -1.32 15.98
CA GLY A 112 5.27 -2.35 16.43
C GLY A 112 5.10 -2.72 17.90
N LEU A 113 4.71 -1.77 18.74
CA LEU A 113 4.45 -1.98 20.18
C LEU A 113 3.11 -2.69 20.48
N ARG A 114 2.23 -2.86 19.49
CA ARG A 114 0.89 -3.46 19.66
C ARG A 114 0.78 -4.91 19.16
N ASN A 115 1.87 -5.47 18.64
CA ASN A 115 1.93 -6.84 18.11
C ASN A 115 2.34 -7.85 19.17
#